data_AF-A0A1W2C397-F1
#
_entry.id   AF-A0A1W2C397-F1
#
_cell.length_a   1.000
_cell.length_b   1.000
_cell.length_c   1.000
_cell.angle_alpha   90.00
_cell.angle_beta   90.00
_cell.angle_gamma   90.00
#
_symmetry.space_group_name_H-M   'P 1'
#
loop_
_entity.id
_entity.type
_entity.pdbx_description
1 polymer ?
#
loop_
_entity_poly.entity_id
_entity_poly.type
_entity_poly.pdbx_seq_one_letter_code
_entity_poly.pdbx_strand_id
1 'polypeptide(L)' 'MISVGIDVSKEKSTVCILKPYGEVVCKPFEL' A
#
# COMPACT_ATOMS: atom_id res chain seq x y z
N MET A 1 6.29 11.42 8.35
CA MET A 1 5.61 10.15 8.71
C MET A 1 5.22 9.47 7.42
N ILE A 2 5.54 8.20 7.26
CA ILE A 2 5.11 7.37 6.12
C ILE A 2 4.22 6.27 6.69
N SER A 3 3.12 5.98 6.00
CA SER A 3 2.22 4.87 6.33
C SER A 3 2.36 3.77 5.28
N VAL A 4 2.36 2.51 5.72
CA VAL A 4 2.39 1.34 4.86
C VAL A 4 1.09 0.58 5.06
N GLY A 5 0.26 0.54 4.01
CA GLY A 5 -0.97 -0.24 3.98
C GLY A 5 -0.69 -1.61 3.37
N ILE A 6 -1.06 -2.68 4.08
CA ILE A 6 -0.94 -4.04 3.60
C ILE A 6 -2.34 -4.66 3.63
N ASP A 7 -2.82 -5.05 2.46
CA ASP A 7 -4.07 -5.78 2.29
C ASP A 7 -3.74 -7.21 1.81
N VAL A 8 -4.22 -8.21 2.54
CA VAL A 8 -3.85 -9.62 2.34
C VAL A 8 -5.11 -10.41 2.02
N SER A 9 -5.12 -11.04 0.86
CA SER A 9 -6.16 -12.00 0.46
C SER A 9 -5.53 -13.35 0.10
N LYS A 10 -6.36 -14.40 -0.10
CA LYS A 10 -5.89 -15.77 -0.37
C LYS A 10 -5.03 -15.90 -1.62
N GLU A 11 -5.32 -15.11 -2.65
CA GLU A 11 -4.70 -15.24 -3.98
C GLU A 11 -3.77 -14.08 -4.32
N LYS A 12 -4.00 -12.92 -3.70
CA LYS A 12 -3.27 -11.69 -4.01
C LYS A 12 -3.12 -10.81 -2.79
N SER A 13 -1.94 -10.25 -2.60
CA SER A 13 -1.67 -9.23 -1.60
C SER A 13 -1.34 -7.91 -2.27
N THR A 14 -1.75 -6.81 -1.65
CA THR A 14 -1.47 -5.46 -2.14
C THR A 14 -0.75 -4.66 -1.07
N VAL A 15 0.35 -4.01 -1.45
CA VAL A 15 1.11 -3.11 -0.58
C VAL A 15 1.07 -1.70 -1.14
N CYS A 16 0.66 -0.73 -0.32
CA CYS A 16 0.60 0.68 -0.67
C CYS A 16 1.45 1.52 0.29
N ILE A 17 2.14 2.53 -0.25
CA ILE A 17 2.96 3.47 0.52
C ILE A 17 2.33 4.85 0.42
N LEU A 18 2.00 5.43 1.58
CA LEU A 18 1.26 6.67 1.70
C LEU A 18 2.06 7.71 2.49
N LYS A 19 2.05 8.95 2.01
CA LYS A 19 2.37 10.14 2.81
C LYS A 19 1.19 10.49 3.73
N PRO A 20 1.35 11.44 4.67
CA PRO A 20 0.23 11.97 5.42
C PRO A 20 -0.88 12.45 4.48
N TYR A 21 -2.13 12.37 4.92
CA TYR A 21 -3.32 12.72 4.14
C TYR A 21 -3.63 11.81 2.94
N GLY A 22 -2.94 10.67 2.81
CA GLY A 22 -3.32 9.61 1.85
C GLY A 22 -2.75 9.79 0.44
N GLU A 23 -1.78 10.68 0.23
CA GLU A 23 -1.07 10.77 -1.05
C GLU A 23 -0.23 9.50 -1.28
N VAL A 24 -0.50 8.84 -2.40
CA VAL A 24 0.20 7.63 -2.82
C VAL A 24 1.59 7.97 -3.34
N VAL A 25 2.62 7.39 -2.73
CA VAL A 25 4.03 7.66 -3.09
C VAL A 25 4.42 7.00 -4.41
N CYS A 26 3.94 5.78 -4.62
CA CYS A 26 4.19 5.00 -5.83
C CYS A 26 3.00 4.07 -6.10
N LYS A 27 2.93 3.52 -7.32
CA LYS A 27 1.91 2.53 -7.64
C LYS A 27 1.95 1.38 -6.60
N PRO A 28 0.79 0.91 -6.10
CA PRO A 28 0.75 -0.23 -5.18
C PRO A 28 1.44 -1.45 -5.78
N PHE A 29 2.14 -2.19 -4.93
CA PHE A 29 2.78 -3.45 -5.28
C PHE A 29 1.78 -4.58 -5.13
N GLU A 30 1.79 -5.49 -6.10
CA GLU A 30 0.91 -6.66 -6.13
C GLU A 30 1.77 -7.92 -6.02
N LEU A 31 1.40 -8.81 -5.10
CA LEU A 31 2.08 -10.06 -4.78
C LEU A 31 1.11 -11.24 -4.83
#